data_AF-A0A8B6H1J9-F1
#
_entry.id   AF-A0A8B6H1J9-F1
#
_cell.length_a   1.000
_cell.length_b   1.000
_cell.length_c   1.000
_cell.angle_alpha   90.00
_cell.angle_beta   90.00
_cell.angle_gamma   90.00
#
_symmetry.space_group_name_H-M   'P 1'
#
loop_
_entity.id
_entity.type
_entity.pdbx_description
1 polymer ?
#
loop_
_entity_poly.entity_id
_entity_poly.type
_entity_poly.pdbx_seq_one_letter_code
_entity_poly.pdbx_strand_id
1 'polypeptide(L)'
;MSGITYPVQVKQIPKFENQNDISINVLGYENDEFFPIYISQHKGKKHEVDLLYLTKEGDAHYCYIKHLNRLLSRTKNSGRAYKFCRYCLRGFTSQRVLEKHLRYCSKHDAQHVEFPIKGSGEDIVEFDDYSKQMRVPFVIYCDFEAFACSLDTCYPNPNQPSSTATTNYEACGYGYQVVCEVEQYSKPPVIYRRPNACKRLLENLFEEEKYIKHVLDKIEPLQMTPEDEHKFRESTNCHICRKSFEQSSIKVRDHSHISGKYRGSAHNSCNLNFQHPDYIPVYFHNLRRFDSHLLMQGVGIFKGKKINCIPNNMERYVSFSLGSLRFVDSYQCLPSSLSNLVDDLAKEDSKHFKALIKEFPANEQRSLLLRKGVYPYSYMDKKRRKIFHEMSTSKRCFLQ
;
A
#
# COMPACT_ATOMS: atom_id res chain seq x y z
N MET A 1 0.86 43.70 33.91
CA MET A 1 0.22 42.92 32.82
C MET A 1 -0.31 43.90 31.79
N SER A 2 0.27 43.92 30.59
CA SER A 2 -0.18 44.77 29.50
C SER A 2 -1.17 44.00 28.60
N GLY A 3 -2.33 44.59 28.27
CA GLY A 3 -3.27 44.01 27.32
C GLY A 3 -4.01 42.73 27.79
N ILE A 4 -4.10 42.53 29.12
CA ILE A 4 -4.85 41.42 29.74
C ILE A 4 -5.97 42.06 30.58
N THR A 5 -7.20 41.64 30.31
CA THR A 5 -8.39 42.10 31.05
C THR A 5 -8.70 41.13 32.17
N TYR A 6 -9.07 41.64 33.34
CA TYR A 6 -9.54 40.82 34.46
C TYR A 6 -11.06 40.65 34.39
N PRO A 7 -11.61 39.45 34.64
CA PRO A 7 -10.91 38.18 34.88
C PRO A 7 -10.24 37.63 33.61
N VAL A 8 -9.07 36.99 33.79
CA VAL A 8 -8.22 36.51 32.67
C VAL A 8 -8.94 35.37 31.93
N GLN A 9 -9.29 35.60 30.67
CA GLN A 9 -9.92 34.57 29.84
C GLN A 9 -8.88 33.56 29.31
N VAL A 10 -9.30 32.33 29.03
CA VAL A 10 -8.43 31.27 28.49
C VAL A 10 -7.65 31.75 27.26
N LYS A 11 -8.30 32.48 26.36
CA LYS A 11 -7.69 33.05 25.14
C LYS A 11 -6.55 34.07 25.41
N GLN A 12 -6.48 34.62 26.62
CA GLN A 12 -5.45 35.58 27.04
C GLN A 12 -4.29 34.90 27.77
N ILE A 13 -4.38 33.60 28.09
CA ILE A 13 -3.31 32.84 28.76
C ILE A 13 -1.99 32.90 27.96
N PRO A 14 -1.96 32.71 26.63
CA PRO A 14 -0.70 32.85 25.89
C PRO A 14 -0.03 34.22 26.08
N LYS A 15 -0.82 35.30 26.16
CA LYS A 15 -0.29 36.65 26.43
C LYS A 15 0.23 36.78 27.85
N PHE A 16 -0.42 36.13 28.82
CA PHE A 16 0.04 36.07 30.20
C PHE A 16 1.38 35.34 30.32
N GLU A 17 1.51 34.16 29.70
CA GLU A 17 2.74 33.36 29.70
C GLU A 17 3.90 34.07 29.01
N ASN A 18 3.64 34.89 27.99
CA ASN A 18 4.69 35.70 27.36
C ASN A 18 5.23 36.82 28.25
N GLN A 19 4.45 37.25 29.26
CA GLN A 19 4.83 38.33 30.18
C GLN A 19 5.39 37.83 31.51
N ASN A 20 5.33 36.51 31.76
CA ASN A 20 5.70 35.91 33.05
C ASN A 20 6.47 34.61 32.82
N ASP A 21 7.34 34.21 33.76
CA ASP A 21 8.06 32.94 33.64
C ASP A 21 7.27 31.73 34.18
N ILE A 22 6.04 31.58 33.67
CA ILE A 22 5.06 30.59 34.11
C ILE A 22 4.44 29.93 32.87
N SER A 23 4.31 28.61 32.89
CA SER A 23 3.51 27.85 31.91
C SER A 23 2.23 27.34 32.57
N ILE A 24 1.09 27.60 31.95
CA ILE A 24 -0.25 27.29 32.45
C ILE A 24 -0.88 26.22 31.57
N ASN A 25 -1.39 25.17 32.20
CA ASN A 25 -2.25 24.20 31.55
C ASN A 25 -3.65 24.30 32.17
N VAL A 26 -4.69 24.27 31.35
CA VAL A 26 -6.08 24.36 31.77
C VAL A 26 -6.80 23.11 31.32
N LEU A 27 -7.44 22.44 32.28
CA LEU A 27 -8.35 21.32 32.06
C LEU A 27 -9.78 21.77 32.30
N GLY A 28 -10.74 21.22 31.57
CA GLY A 28 -12.16 21.28 31.84
C GLY A 28 -12.64 20.00 32.53
N TYR A 29 -13.83 20.06 33.10
CA TYR A 29 -14.54 18.90 33.64
C TYR A 29 -16.03 19.00 33.32
N GLU A 30 -16.51 18.11 32.46
CA GLU A 30 -17.91 18.01 32.05
C GLU A 30 -18.29 16.53 31.95
N ASN A 31 -19.55 16.19 32.24
CA ASN A 31 -20.07 14.81 32.16
C ASN A 31 -19.20 13.76 32.87
N ASP A 32 -18.67 14.12 34.04
CA ASP A 32 -17.74 13.30 34.84
C ASP A 32 -16.39 12.95 34.18
N GLU A 33 -16.02 13.66 33.11
CA GLU A 33 -14.75 13.47 32.40
C GLU A 33 -13.91 14.74 32.35
N PHE A 34 -12.58 14.57 32.47
CA PHE A 34 -11.62 15.64 32.30
C PHE A 34 -11.20 15.74 30.84
N PHE A 35 -11.09 16.95 30.32
CA PHE A 35 -10.56 17.22 28.97
C PHE A 35 -9.61 18.41 28.99
N PRO A 36 -8.61 18.46 28.10
CA PRO A 36 -7.69 19.60 28.03
C PRO A 36 -8.34 20.77 27.27
N ILE A 37 -8.32 21.96 27.86
CA ILE A 37 -8.80 23.21 27.23
C ILE A 37 -7.63 23.99 26.63
N TYR A 38 -6.53 24.11 27.38
CA TYR A 38 -5.34 24.84 26.96
C TYR A 38 -4.11 24.14 27.52
N ILE A 39 -3.15 23.78 26.67
CA ILE A 39 -1.87 23.21 27.09
C ILE A 39 -0.76 24.14 26.64
N SER A 40 0.09 24.56 27.57
CA SER A 40 1.18 25.49 27.28
C SER A 40 2.17 24.91 26.28
N GLN A 41 2.57 25.71 25.30
CA GLN A 41 3.67 25.39 24.39
C GLN A 41 5.05 25.76 24.99
N HIS A 42 5.06 26.57 26.04
CA HIS A 42 6.29 27.01 26.71
C HIS A 42 6.76 25.95 27.72
N LYS A 43 7.63 25.05 27.27
CA LYS A 43 8.22 24.00 28.12
C LYS A 43 9.39 24.55 28.93
N GLY A 44 9.57 24.07 30.17
CA GLY A 44 10.75 24.36 30.99
C GLY A 44 10.76 25.74 31.66
N LYS A 45 9.59 26.35 31.85
CA LYS A 45 9.42 27.57 32.65
C LYS A 45 9.67 27.28 34.13
N LYS A 46 10.05 28.30 34.91
CA LYS A 46 10.32 28.15 36.36
C LYS A 46 9.13 27.57 37.13
N HIS A 47 7.91 27.89 36.71
CA HIS A 47 6.69 27.37 37.31
C HIS A 47 5.76 26.76 36.26
N GLU A 48 5.42 25.47 36.42
CA GLU A 48 4.32 24.83 35.69
C GLU A 48 3.07 24.80 36.57
N VAL A 49 1.97 25.40 36.11
CA VAL A 49 0.71 25.51 36.85
C VAL A 49 -0.37 24.78 36.08
N ASP A 50 -1.01 23.79 36.73
CA ASP A 50 -2.19 23.12 36.21
C ASP A 50 -3.43 23.74 36.86
N LEU A 51 -4.40 24.18 36.04
CA LEU A 51 -5.65 24.79 36.45
C LEU A 51 -6.83 23.94 35.96
N LEU A 52 -7.90 23.92 36.75
CA LEU A 52 -9.20 23.38 36.38
C LEU A 52 -10.14 24.55 36.14
N TYR A 53 -10.76 24.58 34.97
CA TYR A 53 -11.76 25.57 34.60
C TYR A 53 -13.14 24.97 34.79
N LEU A 54 -13.93 25.56 35.69
CA LEU A 54 -15.28 25.13 36.03
C LEU A 54 -16.27 26.21 35.60
N THR A 55 -17.30 25.80 34.87
CA THR A 55 -18.39 26.69 34.44
C THR A 55 -19.69 26.23 35.10
N LYS A 56 -20.40 27.16 35.75
CA LYS A 56 -21.74 26.91 36.30
C LYS A 56 -22.63 28.13 36.08
N GLU A 57 -23.78 27.93 35.43
CA GLU A 57 -24.86 28.93 35.31
C GLU A 57 -24.42 30.35 34.91
N GLY A 58 -23.41 30.47 34.03
CA GLY A 58 -22.90 31.74 33.52
C GLY A 58 -21.62 32.27 34.20
N ASP A 59 -21.25 31.72 35.36
CA ASP A 59 -20.00 32.02 36.04
C ASP A 59 -18.92 30.99 35.73
N ALA A 60 -17.67 31.47 35.64
CA ALA A 60 -16.50 30.65 35.36
C ALA A 60 -15.37 30.92 36.36
N HIS A 61 -14.81 29.85 36.91
CA HIS A 61 -13.75 29.93 37.92
C HIS A 61 -12.57 29.03 37.57
N TYR A 62 -11.35 29.50 37.86
CA TYR A 62 -10.15 28.67 37.84
C TYR A 62 -9.86 28.12 39.24
N CYS A 63 -9.62 26.82 39.31
CA CYS A 63 -9.20 26.10 40.51
C CYS A 63 -7.79 25.57 40.30
N TYR A 64 -6.90 25.75 41.29
CA TYR A 64 -5.54 25.25 41.19
C TYR A 64 -5.47 23.72 41.39
N ILE A 65 -4.89 23.01 40.42
CA ILE A 65 -4.63 21.57 40.49
C ILE A 65 -3.24 21.36 41.12
N LYS A 66 -3.21 21.08 42.43
CA LYS A 66 -1.96 20.80 43.15
C LYS A 66 -1.22 19.54 42.67
N HIS A 67 -1.98 18.51 42.30
CA HIS A 67 -1.44 17.19 41.93
C HIS A 67 -2.24 16.54 40.80
N LEU A 68 -1.89 16.86 39.55
CA LEU A 68 -2.57 16.35 38.35
C LEU A 68 -2.70 14.82 38.34
N ASN A 69 -1.60 14.11 38.62
CA ASN A 69 -1.61 12.65 38.62
C ASN A 69 -2.57 12.06 39.64
N ARG A 70 -2.72 12.69 40.82
CA ARG A 70 -3.63 12.21 41.87
C ARG A 70 -5.09 12.49 41.49
N LEU A 71 -5.35 13.64 40.87
CA LEU A 71 -6.68 14.00 40.37
C LEU A 71 -7.16 12.97 39.34
N LEU A 72 -6.34 12.71 38.32
CA LEU A 72 -6.68 11.78 37.23
C LEU A 72 -6.55 10.30 37.61
N SER A 73 -5.84 9.95 38.69
CA SER A 73 -5.80 8.55 39.15
C SER A 73 -7.10 8.13 39.84
N ARG A 74 -7.90 9.05 40.39
CA ARG A 74 -9.18 8.71 41.02
C ARG A 74 -10.21 8.14 40.04
N THR A 75 -10.06 8.42 38.75
CA THR A 75 -10.90 7.83 37.70
C THR A 75 -10.47 6.41 37.32
N LYS A 76 -9.36 5.90 37.86
CA LYS A 76 -8.83 4.56 37.55
C LYS A 76 -8.76 3.70 38.82
N ASN A 77 -9.58 2.63 38.88
CA ASN A 77 -9.67 1.67 40.00
C ASN A 77 -8.46 0.74 40.18
N SER A 78 -7.25 1.17 39.80
CA SER A 78 -6.05 0.38 39.98
C SER A 78 -5.13 1.11 40.95
N GLY A 79 -4.80 0.50 42.10
CA GLY A 79 -3.93 1.05 43.15
C GLY A 79 -2.47 1.30 42.73
N ARG A 80 -2.21 1.56 41.44
CA ARG A 80 -0.91 1.89 40.86
C ARG A 80 -0.82 3.40 40.66
N ALA A 81 0.36 3.97 40.93
CA ALA A 81 0.63 5.36 40.63
C ALA A 81 0.87 5.55 39.12
N TYR A 82 0.07 6.38 38.46
CA TYR A 82 0.24 6.73 37.05
C TYR A 82 0.85 8.12 36.87
N LYS A 83 1.51 8.31 35.73
CA LYS A 83 1.97 9.59 35.20
C LYS A 83 1.11 9.95 33.99
N PHE A 84 0.39 11.05 34.04
CA PHE A 84 -0.56 11.42 33.01
C PHE A 84 0.05 12.42 32.01
N CYS A 85 -0.28 12.23 30.73
CA CYS A 85 0.03 13.20 29.70
C CYS A 85 -0.98 14.35 29.75
N ARG A 86 -0.51 15.61 29.70
CA ARG A 86 -1.41 16.78 29.70
C ARG A 86 -2.17 16.97 28.38
N TYR A 87 -1.58 16.52 27.26
CA TYR A 87 -2.19 16.65 25.93
C TYR A 87 -3.34 15.67 25.71
N CYS A 88 -3.22 14.44 26.22
CA CYS A 88 -4.21 13.40 25.95
C CYS A 88 -4.79 12.70 27.17
N LEU A 89 -4.41 13.14 28.37
CA LEU A 89 -4.89 12.63 29.65
C LEU A 89 -4.75 11.11 29.82
N ARG A 90 -3.89 10.48 29.01
CA ARG A 90 -3.57 9.05 29.12
C ARG A 90 -2.57 8.84 30.24
N GLY A 91 -2.87 7.87 31.11
CA GLY A 91 -2.01 7.48 32.23
C GLY A 91 -0.97 6.44 31.81
N PHE A 92 0.28 6.65 32.21
CA PHE A 92 1.43 5.78 31.97
C PHE A 92 2.02 5.27 33.28
N THR A 93 2.60 4.07 33.26
CA THR A 93 3.14 3.41 34.47
C THR A 93 4.46 3.99 34.97
N SER A 94 5.18 4.75 34.14
CA SER A 94 6.46 5.36 34.53
C SER A 94 6.73 6.65 33.76
N GLN A 95 7.57 7.51 34.34
CA GLN A 95 7.97 8.79 33.74
C GLN A 95 8.66 8.58 32.38
N ARG A 96 9.55 7.59 32.27
CA ARG A 96 10.27 7.26 31.03
C ARG A 96 9.32 6.94 29.87
N VAL A 97 8.22 6.23 30.14
CA VAL A 97 7.23 5.89 29.10
C VAL A 97 6.43 7.12 28.69
N LEU A 98 6.05 7.96 29.65
CA LEU A 98 5.40 9.24 29.36
C LEU A 98 6.29 10.14 28.49
N GLU A 99 7.59 10.25 28.80
CA GLU A 99 8.54 11.04 28.00
C GLU A 99 8.67 10.53 26.57
N LYS A 100 8.72 9.20 26.38
CA LYS A 100 8.70 8.60 25.03
C LYS A 100 7.42 8.95 24.27
N HIS A 101 6.27 8.92 24.95
CA HIS A 101 4.99 9.30 24.37
C HIS A 101 4.91 10.79 24.00
N LEU A 102 5.42 11.68 24.87
CA LEU A 102 5.42 13.13 24.65
C LEU A 102 6.16 13.55 23.38
N ARG A 103 7.17 12.78 22.93
CA ARG A 103 7.89 13.04 21.66
C ARG A 103 6.98 13.05 20.44
N TYR A 104 5.86 12.35 20.51
CA TYR A 104 4.86 12.26 19.43
C TYR A 104 3.61 13.07 19.78
N CYS A 105 3.07 12.88 20.99
CA CYS A 105 1.81 13.49 21.40
C CYS A 105 1.85 15.02 21.41
N SER A 106 2.95 15.62 21.88
CA SER A 106 3.07 17.09 21.96
C SER A 106 3.28 17.80 20.62
N LYS A 107 3.35 17.04 19.50
CA LYS A 107 3.35 17.62 18.15
C LYS A 107 1.94 17.91 17.63
N HIS A 108 0.93 17.40 18.31
CA HIS A 108 -0.47 17.58 17.99
C HIS A 108 -1.11 18.48 19.05
N ASP A 109 -2.25 19.09 18.70
CA ASP A 109 -3.08 19.80 19.67
C ASP A 109 -3.62 18.83 20.74
N ALA A 110 -4.14 19.42 21.82
CA ALA A 110 -4.68 18.63 22.91
C ALA A 110 -5.87 17.79 22.42
N GLN A 111 -5.85 16.49 22.72
CA GLN A 111 -6.71 15.48 22.11
C GLN A 111 -7.17 14.44 23.13
N HIS A 112 -8.47 14.24 23.30
CA HIS A 112 -8.99 13.15 24.13
C HIS A 112 -9.11 11.87 23.28
N VAL A 113 -8.57 10.75 23.77
CA VAL A 113 -8.66 9.46 23.06
C VAL A 113 -9.88 8.72 23.60
N GLU A 114 -10.95 8.72 22.81
CA GLU A 114 -12.14 7.92 23.07
C GLU A 114 -12.03 6.59 22.31
N PHE A 115 -12.37 5.51 22.99
CA PHE A 115 -12.58 4.23 22.35
C PHE A 115 -14.06 4.12 21.98
N PRO A 116 -14.39 3.48 20.85
CA PRO A 116 -15.78 3.19 20.53
C PRO A 116 -16.46 2.43 21.67
N ILE A 117 -17.69 2.82 22.00
CA ILE A 117 -18.47 2.17 23.03
C ILE A 117 -18.87 0.78 22.51
N LYS A 118 -18.64 -0.27 23.30
CA LYS A 118 -19.04 -1.64 22.91
C LYS A 118 -20.56 -1.70 22.68
N GLY A 119 -20.96 -2.21 21.52
CA GLY A 119 -22.36 -2.32 21.13
C GLY A 119 -22.99 -1.02 20.64
N SER A 120 -22.22 0.05 20.45
CA SER A 120 -22.70 1.28 19.80
C SER A 120 -22.79 1.16 18.28
N GLY A 121 -22.18 0.12 17.70
CA GLY A 121 -22.04 -0.05 16.24
C GLY A 121 -20.77 0.61 15.70
N GLU A 122 -20.23 1.63 16.37
CA GLU A 122 -18.93 2.24 16.05
C GLU A 122 -17.74 1.37 16.49
N ASP A 123 -18.01 0.33 17.29
CA ASP A 123 -17.03 -0.67 17.71
C ASP A 123 -16.72 -1.71 16.63
N ILE A 124 -17.47 -1.70 15.52
CA ILE A 124 -17.29 -2.62 14.39
C ILE A 124 -16.78 -1.82 13.19
N VAL A 125 -15.60 -2.18 12.69
CA VAL A 125 -15.07 -1.65 11.44
C VAL A 125 -15.47 -2.57 10.29
N GLU A 126 -16.23 -2.04 9.34
CA GLU A 126 -16.62 -2.76 8.13
C GLU A 126 -15.85 -2.23 6.93
N PHE A 127 -15.66 -3.10 5.93
CA PHE A 127 -15.10 -2.69 4.66
C PHE A 127 -16.18 -2.00 3.81
N ASP A 128 -15.93 -0.76 3.40
CA ASP A 128 -16.87 0.10 2.69
C ASP A 128 -16.53 0.28 1.19
N ASP A 129 -15.24 0.20 0.83
CA ASP A 129 -14.77 0.39 -0.54
C ASP A 129 -14.87 -0.88 -1.40
N TYR A 130 -16.10 -1.32 -1.62
CA TYR A 130 -16.41 -2.54 -2.38
C TYR A 130 -15.83 -2.56 -3.80
N SER A 131 -15.52 -1.41 -4.40
CA SER A 131 -14.89 -1.31 -5.72
C SER A 131 -13.56 -2.06 -5.79
N LYS A 132 -12.79 -2.06 -4.69
CA LYS A 132 -11.49 -2.74 -4.59
C LYS A 132 -11.58 -4.26 -4.50
N GLN A 133 -12.78 -4.82 -4.36
CA GLN A 133 -12.98 -6.28 -4.46
C GLN A 133 -12.96 -6.75 -5.91
N MET A 134 -13.12 -5.84 -6.88
CA MET A 134 -13.10 -6.21 -8.29
C MET A 134 -11.71 -6.66 -8.71
N ARG A 135 -11.63 -7.90 -9.20
CA ARG A 135 -10.39 -8.45 -9.76
C ARG A 135 -10.03 -7.70 -11.03
N VAL A 136 -8.74 -7.39 -11.18
CA VAL A 136 -8.22 -6.83 -12.43
C VAL A 136 -8.25 -7.91 -13.52
N PRO A 137 -8.85 -7.62 -14.68
CA PRO A 137 -9.10 -8.65 -15.69
C PRO A 137 -7.87 -9.06 -16.47
N PHE A 138 -6.91 -8.14 -16.65
CA PHE A 138 -5.64 -8.38 -17.32
C PHE A 138 -4.48 -8.14 -16.36
N VAL A 139 -3.49 -9.02 -16.45
CA VAL A 139 -2.25 -8.94 -15.69
C VAL A 139 -1.09 -9.30 -16.61
N ILE A 140 -0.01 -8.52 -16.54
CA ILE A 140 1.23 -8.83 -17.25
C ILE A 140 2.26 -9.25 -16.22
N TYR A 141 2.86 -10.43 -16.40
CA TYR A 141 4.02 -10.87 -15.61
C TYR A 141 5.27 -10.66 -16.45
N CYS A 142 6.31 -10.09 -15.88
CA CYS A 142 7.54 -9.75 -16.60
C CYS A 142 8.77 -10.05 -15.74
N ASP A 143 9.86 -10.37 -16.42
CA ASP A 143 11.18 -10.59 -15.82
C ASP A 143 12.30 -10.15 -16.79
N PHE A 144 13.42 -9.68 -16.25
CA PHE A 144 14.61 -9.35 -17.04
C PHE A 144 15.74 -10.33 -16.77
N GLU A 145 16.57 -10.52 -17.79
CA GLU A 145 17.92 -11.02 -17.60
C GLU A 145 18.92 -9.90 -17.86
N ALA A 146 20.03 -9.91 -17.11
CA ALA A 146 21.04 -8.86 -17.20
C ALA A 146 22.46 -9.42 -17.23
N PHE A 147 23.33 -8.77 -17.99
CA PHE A 147 24.76 -8.96 -17.90
C PHE A 147 25.30 -8.24 -16.67
N ALA A 148 26.17 -8.91 -15.92
CA ALA A 148 26.93 -8.30 -14.85
C ALA A 148 28.22 -7.71 -15.45
N CYS A 149 28.20 -6.42 -15.78
CA CYS A 149 29.35 -5.75 -16.39
C CYS A 149 30.24 -5.16 -15.29
N SER A 150 31.52 -5.55 -15.26
CA SER A 150 32.51 -4.90 -14.40
C SER A 150 32.60 -3.40 -14.71
N LEU A 151 32.58 -2.57 -13.68
CA LEU A 151 32.84 -1.14 -13.81
C LEU A 151 34.34 -0.89 -13.67
N ASP A 152 34.92 -0.16 -14.62
CA ASP A 152 36.26 0.39 -14.46
C ASP A 152 36.20 1.49 -13.41
N THR A 153 36.69 1.21 -12.21
CA THR A 153 36.72 2.18 -11.10
C THR A 153 38.11 2.77 -10.95
N CYS A 154 38.17 4.08 -10.67
CA CYS A 154 39.38 4.73 -10.21
C CYS A 154 39.62 4.32 -8.75
N TYR A 155 40.88 4.23 -8.30
CA TYR A 155 41.17 3.99 -6.88
C TYR A 155 40.50 5.07 -6.01
N PRO A 156 39.69 4.69 -5.00
CA PRO A 156 39.06 5.66 -4.11
C PRO A 156 40.12 6.42 -3.31
N ASN A 157 39.87 7.70 -3.04
CA ASN A 157 40.75 8.52 -2.22
C ASN A 157 40.82 7.93 -0.79
N PRO A 158 42.00 7.53 -0.27
CA PRO A 158 42.13 6.87 1.03
C PRO A 158 41.69 7.73 2.22
N ASN A 159 41.54 9.04 2.04
CA ASN A 159 41.16 9.98 3.09
C ASN A 159 39.64 10.25 3.19
N GLN A 160 38.81 9.60 2.36
CA GLN A 160 37.36 9.77 2.41
C GLN A 160 36.64 8.42 2.32
N PRO A 161 35.56 8.20 3.10
CA PRO A 161 34.70 7.04 2.88
C PRO A 161 34.06 7.15 1.49
N SER A 162 34.39 6.21 0.61
CA SER A 162 33.86 6.13 -0.75
C SER A 162 33.22 4.77 -0.96
N SER A 163 32.01 4.77 -1.52
CA SER A 163 31.36 3.57 -2.06
C SER A 163 31.78 3.39 -3.52
N THR A 164 32.54 2.34 -3.83
CA THR A 164 32.87 1.97 -5.21
C THR A 164 31.82 1.02 -5.76
N ALA A 165 31.07 1.47 -6.76
CA ALA A 165 30.18 0.58 -7.52
C ALA A 165 31.02 -0.40 -8.33
N THR A 166 30.94 -1.70 -8.01
CA THR A 166 31.79 -2.73 -8.61
C THR A 166 31.24 -3.28 -9.93
N THR A 167 29.90 -3.30 -10.06
CA THR A 167 29.21 -3.96 -11.16
C THR A 167 28.03 -3.12 -11.63
N ASN A 168 27.92 -2.94 -12.94
CA ASN A 168 26.76 -2.38 -13.60
C ASN A 168 25.94 -3.49 -14.26
N TYR A 169 24.63 -3.47 -14.09
CA TYR A 169 23.75 -4.43 -14.73
C TYR A 169 23.18 -3.84 -16.02
N GLU A 170 23.34 -4.56 -17.12
CA GLU A 170 22.76 -4.17 -18.41
C GLU A 170 21.77 -5.25 -18.86
N ALA A 171 20.51 -4.87 -19.03
CA ALA A 171 19.47 -5.79 -19.48
C ALA A 171 19.82 -6.41 -20.84
N CYS A 172 19.91 -7.74 -20.88
CA CYS A 172 20.29 -8.52 -22.07
C CYS A 172 19.11 -9.21 -22.75
N GLY A 173 18.01 -9.36 -22.00
CA GLY A 173 16.77 -9.93 -22.49
C GLY A 173 15.65 -9.74 -21.48
N TYR A 174 14.45 -10.09 -21.89
CA TYR A 174 13.29 -10.13 -21.01
C TYR A 174 12.33 -11.23 -21.46
N GLY A 175 11.49 -11.65 -20.53
CA GLY A 175 10.30 -12.45 -20.79
C GLY A 175 9.08 -11.74 -20.22
N TYR A 176 7.97 -11.71 -20.96
CA TYR A 176 6.69 -11.32 -20.37
C TYR A 176 5.54 -12.20 -20.86
N GLN A 177 4.50 -12.29 -20.04
CA GLN A 177 3.31 -13.10 -20.27
C GLN A 177 2.07 -12.28 -19.93
N VAL A 178 1.15 -12.15 -20.90
CA VAL A 178 -0.15 -11.50 -20.70
C VAL A 178 -1.19 -12.55 -20.33
N VAL A 179 -1.82 -12.37 -19.17
CA VAL A 179 -2.84 -13.28 -18.63
C VAL A 179 -4.15 -12.51 -18.45
N CYS A 180 -5.23 -13.04 -19.02
CA CYS A 180 -6.59 -12.55 -18.84
C CYS A 180 -7.41 -13.54 -18.00
N GLU A 181 -8.46 -13.04 -17.35
CA GLU A 181 -9.50 -13.89 -16.74
C GLU A 181 -10.17 -14.81 -17.79
N VAL A 182 -10.36 -14.31 -19.02
CA VAL A 182 -10.88 -15.09 -20.15
C VAL A 182 -9.73 -15.56 -21.01
N GLU A 183 -9.54 -16.87 -21.06
CA GLU A 183 -8.38 -17.52 -21.69
C GLU A 183 -8.15 -17.12 -23.15
N GLN A 184 -9.22 -16.80 -23.88
CA GLN A 184 -9.15 -16.38 -25.29
C GLN A 184 -8.37 -15.07 -25.52
N TYR A 185 -8.28 -14.22 -24.49
CA TYR A 185 -7.55 -12.95 -24.52
C TYR A 185 -6.14 -13.05 -23.91
N SER A 186 -5.78 -14.20 -23.33
CA SER A 186 -4.41 -14.47 -22.89
C SER A 186 -3.51 -14.71 -24.11
N LYS A 187 -2.30 -14.14 -24.09
CA LYS A 187 -1.32 -14.28 -25.19
C LYS A 187 -0.22 -15.28 -24.83
N PRO A 188 0.48 -15.92 -25.78
CA PRO A 188 1.66 -16.72 -25.48
C PRO A 188 2.81 -15.84 -24.93
N PRO A 189 3.80 -16.44 -24.25
CA PRO A 189 4.91 -15.69 -23.65
C PRO A 189 5.80 -15.10 -24.74
N VAL A 190 6.21 -13.85 -24.52
CA VAL A 190 7.11 -13.12 -25.42
C VAL A 190 8.48 -13.09 -24.78
N ILE A 191 9.48 -13.58 -25.52
CA ILE A 191 10.88 -13.61 -25.09
C ILE A 191 11.70 -12.77 -26.06
N TYR A 192 12.53 -11.90 -25.52
CA TYR A 192 13.44 -11.05 -26.29
C TYR A 192 14.87 -11.22 -25.78
N ARG A 193 15.82 -11.43 -26.70
CA ARG A 193 17.26 -11.62 -26.40
C ARG A 193 18.16 -10.86 -27.34
N ARG A 194 18.12 -9.54 -27.27
CA ARG A 194 18.94 -8.66 -28.11
C ARG A 194 19.28 -7.38 -27.33
N PRO A 195 20.21 -6.54 -27.83
CA PRO A 195 20.48 -5.25 -27.23
C PRO A 195 19.22 -4.38 -27.10
N ASN A 196 19.27 -3.37 -26.22
CA ASN A 196 18.16 -2.45 -25.93
C ASN A 196 16.91 -3.14 -25.36
N ALA A 197 17.10 -4.18 -24.55
CA ALA A 197 16.01 -4.94 -23.93
C ALA A 197 15.00 -4.05 -23.19
N CYS A 198 15.45 -3.10 -22.36
CA CYS A 198 14.54 -2.19 -21.64
C CYS A 198 13.65 -1.37 -22.59
N LYS A 199 14.24 -0.77 -23.64
CA LYS A 199 13.50 0.04 -24.61
C LYS A 199 12.46 -0.80 -25.34
N ARG A 200 12.86 -1.98 -25.83
CA ARG A 200 11.96 -2.89 -26.54
C ARG A 200 10.86 -3.46 -25.65
N LEU A 201 11.15 -3.71 -24.37
CA LEU A 201 10.11 -4.13 -23.43
C LEU A 201 9.05 -3.03 -23.32
N LEU A 202 9.45 -1.79 -23.07
CA LEU A 202 8.49 -0.69 -22.91
C LEU A 202 7.65 -0.47 -24.18
N GLU A 203 8.26 -0.53 -25.37
CA GLU A 203 7.53 -0.48 -26.65
C GLU A 203 6.47 -1.59 -26.74
N ASN A 204 6.85 -2.84 -26.46
CA ASN A 204 5.93 -3.96 -26.48
C ASN A 204 4.82 -3.82 -25.42
N LEU A 205 5.16 -3.38 -24.21
CA LEU A 205 4.15 -3.14 -23.16
C LEU A 205 3.16 -2.04 -23.54
N PHE A 206 3.57 -1.03 -24.32
CA PHE A 206 2.64 -0.01 -24.83
C PHE A 206 1.72 -0.54 -25.93
N GLU A 207 2.18 -1.47 -26.75
CA GLU A 207 1.32 -2.18 -27.71
C GLU A 207 0.30 -3.05 -26.98
N GLU A 208 0.75 -3.76 -25.93
CA GLU A 208 -0.13 -4.52 -25.04
C GLU A 208 -1.13 -3.62 -24.30
N GLU A 209 -0.73 -2.45 -23.81
CA GLU A 209 -1.64 -1.48 -23.20
C GLU A 209 -2.75 -1.06 -24.17
N LYS A 210 -2.42 -0.77 -25.45
CA LYS A 210 -3.41 -0.41 -26.47
C LYS A 210 -4.38 -1.56 -26.75
N TYR A 211 -3.84 -2.76 -26.91
CA TYR A 211 -4.66 -3.96 -27.14
C TYR A 211 -5.61 -4.23 -25.98
N ILE A 212 -5.11 -4.22 -24.74
CA ILE A 212 -5.91 -4.51 -23.55
C ILE A 212 -7.02 -3.47 -23.39
N LYS A 213 -6.73 -2.17 -23.57
CA LYS A 213 -7.76 -1.13 -23.54
C LYS A 213 -8.85 -1.37 -24.58
N HIS A 214 -8.47 -1.69 -25.82
CA HIS A 214 -9.45 -2.00 -26.86
C HIS A 214 -10.35 -3.20 -26.53
N VAL A 215 -9.84 -4.19 -25.79
CA VAL A 215 -10.66 -5.31 -25.31
C VAL A 215 -11.57 -4.88 -24.16
N LEU A 216 -11.06 -4.10 -23.21
CA LEU A 216 -11.84 -3.62 -22.06
C LEU A 216 -12.94 -2.62 -22.43
N ASP A 217 -12.77 -1.88 -23.53
CA ASP A 217 -13.79 -0.96 -24.05
C ASP A 217 -15.00 -1.72 -24.65
N LYS A 218 -14.84 -3.01 -24.98
CA LYS A 218 -15.94 -3.86 -25.46
C LYS A 218 -16.67 -4.48 -24.29
N ILE A 219 -17.96 -4.20 -24.18
CA ILE A 219 -18.84 -4.76 -23.16
C ILE A 219 -19.56 -5.97 -23.77
N GLU A 220 -19.19 -7.16 -23.31
CA GLU A 220 -19.91 -8.39 -23.62
C GLU A 220 -21.31 -8.38 -22.98
N PRO A 221 -22.36 -8.76 -23.71
CA PRO A 221 -23.72 -8.77 -23.19
C PRO A 221 -23.87 -9.83 -22.08
N LEU A 222 -24.79 -9.57 -21.16
CA LEU A 222 -25.13 -10.49 -20.08
C LEU A 222 -25.57 -11.86 -20.62
N GLN A 223 -24.89 -12.90 -20.16
CA GLN A 223 -25.20 -14.30 -20.39
C GLN A 223 -25.68 -14.93 -19.08
N MET A 224 -26.91 -15.44 -19.08
CA MET A 224 -27.50 -16.14 -17.92
C MET A 224 -28.01 -17.52 -18.33
N THR A 225 -27.78 -18.50 -17.47
CA THR A 225 -28.45 -19.81 -17.56
C THR A 225 -29.75 -19.80 -16.73
N PRO A 226 -30.65 -20.78 -16.93
CA PRO A 226 -31.85 -20.92 -16.10
C PRO A 226 -31.53 -21.02 -14.59
N GLU A 227 -30.43 -21.66 -14.23
CA GLU A 227 -29.96 -21.76 -12.83
C GLU A 227 -29.52 -20.40 -12.28
N ASP A 228 -28.88 -19.56 -13.09
CA ASP A 228 -28.48 -18.21 -12.68
C ASP A 228 -29.70 -17.31 -12.45
N GLU A 229 -30.74 -17.46 -13.27
CA GLU A 229 -32.00 -16.77 -13.02
C GLU A 229 -32.67 -17.22 -11.72
N HIS A 230 -32.61 -18.51 -11.41
CA HIS A 230 -33.09 -19.05 -10.15
C HIS A 230 -32.35 -18.43 -8.97
N LYS A 231 -31.00 -18.44 -9.00
CA LYS A 231 -30.15 -17.80 -7.99
C LYS A 231 -30.47 -16.31 -7.85
N PHE A 232 -30.69 -15.60 -8.95
CA PHE A 232 -31.06 -14.19 -8.92
C PHE A 232 -32.43 -13.96 -8.25
N ARG A 233 -33.42 -14.82 -8.51
CA ARG A 233 -34.75 -14.73 -7.91
C ARG A 233 -34.68 -14.98 -6.40
N GLU A 234 -34.00 -16.05 -5.98
CA GLU A 234 -33.89 -16.47 -4.58
C GLU A 234 -32.95 -15.63 -3.73
N SER A 235 -31.99 -14.91 -4.34
CA SER A 235 -31.02 -14.15 -3.57
C SER A 235 -31.69 -13.05 -2.73
N THR A 236 -31.45 -13.09 -1.43
CA THR A 236 -31.92 -12.11 -0.44
C THR A 236 -30.91 -11.01 -0.15
N ASN A 237 -29.64 -11.23 -0.51
CA ASN A 237 -28.53 -10.33 -0.20
C ASN A 237 -27.74 -9.97 -1.45
N CYS A 238 -27.22 -8.75 -1.48
CA CYS A 238 -26.30 -8.29 -2.52
C CYS A 238 -24.96 -9.01 -2.39
N HIS A 239 -24.43 -9.57 -3.48
CA HIS A 239 -23.15 -10.29 -3.44
C HIS A 239 -21.93 -9.37 -3.21
N ILE A 240 -22.07 -8.06 -3.47
CA ILE A 240 -21.00 -7.04 -3.33
C ILE A 240 -20.89 -6.54 -1.89
N CYS A 241 -21.96 -5.90 -1.38
CA CYS A 241 -21.96 -5.32 -0.03
C CYS A 241 -22.45 -6.29 1.06
N ARG A 242 -22.98 -7.46 0.68
CA ARG A 242 -23.54 -8.51 1.56
C ARG A 242 -24.79 -8.12 2.34
N LYS A 243 -25.30 -6.89 2.17
CA LYS A 243 -26.53 -6.41 2.81
C LYS A 243 -27.78 -6.96 2.11
N SER A 244 -28.88 -7.06 2.83
CA SER A 244 -30.16 -7.55 2.30
C SER A 244 -30.76 -6.59 1.26
N PHE A 245 -31.61 -7.13 0.39
CA PHE A 245 -32.46 -6.32 -0.47
C PHE A 245 -33.68 -5.86 0.31
N GLU A 246 -33.80 -4.55 0.53
CA GLU A 246 -35.01 -3.93 1.06
C GLU A 246 -36.13 -3.96 0.02
N GLN A 247 -37.38 -3.84 0.46
CA GLN A 247 -38.56 -3.93 -0.41
C GLN A 247 -38.60 -2.83 -1.49
N SER A 248 -37.97 -1.69 -1.24
CA SER A 248 -37.81 -0.56 -2.17
C SER A 248 -36.54 -0.67 -3.04
N SER A 249 -35.65 -1.62 -2.76
CA SER A 249 -34.34 -1.68 -3.42
C SER A 249 -34.43 -2.30 -4.81
N ILE A 250 -33.81 -1.62 -5.80
CA ILE A 250 -33.73 -2.14 -7.17
C ILE A 250 -32.63 -3.21 -7.22
N LYS A 251 -33.05 -4.46 -7.37
CA LYS A 251 -32.17 -5.62 -7.53
C LYS A 251 -31.74 -5.74 -9.00
N VAL A 252 -30.44 -5.64 -9.27
CA VAL A 252 -29.84 -5.70 -10.61
C VAL A 252 -28.94 -6.92 -10.77
N ARG A 253 -28.67 -7.29 -12.03
CA ARG A 253 -27.84 -8.44 -12.40
C ARG A 253 -26.43 -7.96 -12.75
N ASP A 254 -25.49 -8.15 -11.83
CA ASP A 254 -24.08 -7.87 -12.10
C ASP A 254 -23.47 -8.96 -12.98
N HIS A 255 -22.60 -8.56 -13.90
CA HIS A 255 -21.91 -9.48 -14.79
C HIS A 255 -20.53 -8.98 -15.18
N SER A 256 -19.70 -9.90 -15.67
CA SER A 256 -18.41 -9.54 -16.23
C SER A 256 -18.59 -8.96 -17.63
N HIS A 257 -18.11 -7.74 -17.85
CA HIS A 257 -18.11 -7.11 -19.18
C HIS A 257 -17.16 -7.78 -20.17
N ILE A 258 -16.31 -8.72 -19.74
CA ILE A 258 -15.32 -9.40 -20.61
C ILE A 258 -15.75 -10.81 -20.97
N SER A 259 -16.45 -11.51 -20.05
CA SER A 259 -16.93 -12.87 -20.29
C SER A 259 -18.43 -12.95 -20.53
N GLY A 260 -19.18 -11.88 -20.27
CA GLY A 260 -20.65 -11.85 -20.26
C GLY A 260 -21.27 -12.57 -19.07
N LYS A 261 -20.51 -13.34 -18.29
CA LYS A 261 -21.04 -14.23 -17.25
C LYS A 261 -21.62 -13.45 -16.07
N TYR A 262 -22.79 -13.89 -15.63
CA TYR A 262 -23.42 -13.42 -14.40
C TYR A 262 -22.54 -13.69 -13.17
N ARG A 263 -22.37 -12.66 -12.34
CA ARG A 263 -21.59 -12.72 -11.09
C ARG A 263 -22.47 -12.88 -9.87
N GLY A 264 -23.59 -12.16 -9.84
CA GLY A 264 -24.50 -12.19 -8.71
C GLY A 264 -25.51 -11.05 -8.75
N SER A 265 -26.44 -11.08 -7.80
CA SER A 265 -27.41 -10.01 -7.63
C SER A 265 -26.78 -8.88 -6.84
N ALA A 266 -27.05 -7.65 -7.24
CA ALA A 266 -26.49 -6.47 -6.61
C ALA A 266 -27.53 -5.38 -6.41
N HIS A 267 -27.30 -4.49 -5.45
CA HIS A 267 -28.00 -3.21 -5.43
C HIS A 267 -27.56 -2.40 -6.65
N ASN A 268 -28.47 -1.62 -7.23
CA ASN A 268 -28.14 -0.77 -8.38
C ASN A 268 -26.93 0.13 -8.11
N SER A 269 -26.85 0.75 -6.93
CA SER A 269 -25.72 1.59 -6.52
C SER A 269 -24.41 0.81 -6.39
N CYS A 270 -24.44 -0.36 -5.77
CA CYS A 270 -23.27 -1.23 -5.67
C CYS A 270 -22.75 -1.62 -7.05
N ASN A 271 -23.65 -2.03 -7.95
CA ASN A 271 -23.31 -2.43 -9.31
C ASN A 271 -22.65 -1.29 -10.10
N LEU A 272 -23.20 -0.08 -10.04
CA LEU A 272 -22.65 1.09 -10.74
C LEU A 272 -21.24 1.46 -10.27
N ASN A 273 -20.95 1.25 -8.98
CA ASN A 273 -19.64 1.55 -8.38
C ASN A 273 -18.64 0.38 -8.51
N PHE A 274 -19.10 -0.81 -8.86
CA PHE A 274 -18.28 -1.99 -9.01
C PHE A 274 -17.70 -2.03 -10.42
N GLN A 275 -16.63 -1.27 -10.63
CA GLN A 275 -16.00 -1.07 -11.95
C GLN A 275 -14.55 -1.54 -11.95
N HIS A 276 -14.06 -1.90 -13.15
CA HIS A 276 -12.67 -2.28 -13.32
C HIS A 276 -11.76 -1.08 -13.05
N PRO A 277 -10.62 -1.27 -12.38
CA PRO A 277 -9.67 -0.17 -12.18
C PRO A 277 -9.06 0.28 -13.50
N ASP A 278 -8.81 1.58 -13.63
CA ASP A 278 -8.19 2.21 -14.82
C ASP A 278 -6.67 2.01 -14.89
N TYR A 279 -6.19 0.81 -14.55
CA TYR A 279 -4.78 0.46 -14.70
C TYR A 279 -4.59 -1.04 -15.00
N ILE A 280 -3.48 -1.32 -15.67
CA ILE A 280 -3.04 -2.66 -16.03
C ILE A 280 -1.79 -2.98 -15.19
N PRO A 281 -1.86 -3.93 -14.25
CA PRO A 281 -0.74 -4.30 -13.42
C PRO A 281 0.31 -5.07 -14.23
N VAL A 282 1.56 -4.62 -14.12
CA VAL A 282 2.76 -5.29 -14.62
C VAL A 282 3.57 -5.75 -13.41
N TYR A 283 3.55 -7.05 -13.15
CA TYR A 283 4.26 -7.65 -12.02
C TYR A 283 5.67 -8.04 -12.41
N PHE A 284 6.60 -7.63 -11.56
CA PHE A 284 7.96 -8.17 -11.46
C PHE A 284 8.12 -8.72 -10.05
N HIS A 285 8.85 -9.82 -9.90
CA HIS A 285 9.15 -10.34 -8.57
C HIS A 285 10.45 -9.73 -8.06
N ASN A 286 10.40 -9.02 -6.93
CA ASN A 286 11.52 -8.26 -6.37
C ASN A 286 11.93 -7.03 -7.21
N LEU A 287 10.95 -6.42 -7.88
CA LEU A 287 11.08 -5.20 -8.71
C LEU A 287 11.87 -4.10 -8.01
N ARG A 288 11.54 -3.84 -6.74
CA ARG A 288 12.03 -2.68 -5.97
C ARG A 288 13.55 -2.69 -5.78
N ARG A 289 14.19 -3.86 -5.85
CA ARG A 289 15.63 -4.01 -5.58
C ARG A 289 16.48 -4.19 -6.82
N PHE A 290 15.89 -4.60 -7.95
CA PHE A 290 16.66 -4.96 -9.15
C PHE A 290 16.07 -4.31 -10.41
N ASP A 291 15.00 -4.88 -10.96
CA ASP A 291 14.49 -4.51 -12.29
C ASP A 291 14.03 -3.05 -12.40
N SER A 292 13.61 -2.44 -11.30
CA SER A 292 13.19 -1.04 -11.30
C SER A 292 14.33 -0.11 -11.73
N HIS A 293 15.59 -0.42 -11.38
CA HIS A 293 16.73 0.39 -11.81
C HIS A 293 16.95 0.30 -13.33
N LEU A 294 16.83 -0.90 -13.90
CA LEU A 294 16.93 -1.14 -15.35
C LEU A 294 15.78 -0.46 -16.11
N LEU A 295 14.56 -0.53 -15.57
CA LEU A 295 13.38 0.11 -16.15
C LEU A 295 13.49 1.63 -16.11
N MET A 296 13.90 2.21 -14.99
CA MET A 296 14.00 3.67 -14.83
C MET A 296 15.00 4.29 -15.83
N GLN A 297 16.10 3.59 -16.14
CA GLN A 297 17.01 4.00 -17.20
C GLN A 297 16.32 4.03 -18.58
N GLY A 298 15.44 3.06 -18.86
CA GLY A 298 14.69 2.98 -20.11
C GLY A 298 13.54 3.98 -20.20
N VAL A 299 12.86 4.27 -19.10
CA VAL A 299 11.70 5.17 -19.04
C VAL A 299 12.08 6.60 -19.45
N GLY A 300 13.29 7.06 -19.09
CA GLY A 300 13.78 8.39 -19.46
C GLY A 300 13.85 8.65 -20.98
N ILE A 301 13.83 7.61 -21.81
CA ILE A 301 13.79 7.71 -23.27
C ILE A 301 12.41 8.17 -23.76
N PHE A 302 11.33 7.81 -23.05
CA PHE A 302 9.95 8.02 -23.49
C PHE A 302 9.33 9.26 -22.85
N LYS A 303 9.46 10.41 -23.52
CA LYS A 303 8.96 11.71 -23.04
C LYS A 303 7.44 11.91 -23.17
N GLY A 304 6.72 10.98 -23.81
CA GLY A 304 5.30 11.14 -24.18
C GLY A 304 4.28 10.51 -23.23
N LYS A 305 4.71 9.90 -22.11
CA LYS A 305 3.81 9.21 -21.17
C LYS A 305 3.95 9.83 -19.78
N LYS A 306 2.81 10.04 -19.11
CA LYS A 306 2.79 10.52 -17.72
C LYS A 306 3.38 9.45 -16.80
N ILE A 307 4.37 9.84 -16.01
CA ILE A 307 4.99 9.01 -14.99
C ILE A 307 4.40 9.43 -13.64
N ASN A 308 3.85 8.46 -12.90
CA ASN A 308 3.46 8.64 -11.51
C ASN A 308 4.26 7.65 -10.67
N CYS A 309 4.77 8.03 -9.50
CA CYS A 309 5.48 7.10 -8.63
C CYS A 309 5.07 7.28 -7.17
N ILE A 310 5.13 6.17 -6.42
CA ILE A 310 5.01 6.16 -4.96
C ILE A 310 6.41 5.82 -4.43
N PRO A 311 7.24 6.84 -4.14
CA PRO A 311 8.60 6.61 -3.66
C PRO A 311 8.57 6.11 -2.22
N ASN A 312 9.47 5.19 -1.89
CA ASN A 312 9.77 4.83 -0.50
C ASN A 312 10.95 5.66 0.02
N ASN A 313 11.99 5.79 -0.81
CA ASN A 313 13.11 6.69 -0.62
C ASN A 313 13.63 7.15 -2.01
N MET A 314 14.77 7.84 -2.05
CA MET A 314 15.32 8.38 -3.31
C MET A 314 15.77 7.31 -4.32
N GLU A 315 15.96 6.06 -3.90
CA GLU A 315 16.45 4.97 -4.76
C GLU A 315 15.40 3.90 -5.03
N ARG A 316 14.43 3.74 -4.12
CA ARG A 316 13.48 2.62 -4.11
C ARG A 316 12.05 3.12 -4.20
N TYR A 317 11.32 2.57 -5.16
CA TYR A 317 9.91 2.86 -5.41
C TYR A 317 9.02 1.72 -4.92
N VAL A 318 7.89 2.03 -4.30
CA VAL A 318 6.87 1.04 -3.89
C VAL A 318 6.13 0.53 -5.14
N SER A 319 5.73 1.47 -6.00
CA SER A 319 5.12 1.24 -7.30
C SER A 319 5.32 2.49 -8.15
N PHE A 320 5.34 2.32 -9.47
CA PHE A 320 5.29 3.43 -10.41
C PHE A 320 4.37 3.09 -11.58
N SER A 321 3.91 4.08 -12.29
CA SER A 321 2.99 3.94 -13.42
C SER A 321 3.47 4.75 -14.61
N LEU A 322 3.25 4.22 -15.80
CA LEU A 322 3.59 4.83 -17.07
C LEU A 322 2.35 4.75 -17.98
N GLY A 323 1.59 5.84 -18.08
CA GLY A 323 0.23 5.77 -18.62
C GLY A 323 -0.67 4.91 -17.73
N SER A 324 -1.40 3.94 -18.32
CA SER A 324 -2.23 3.00 -17.55
C SER A 324 -1.48 1.76 -17.07
N LEU A 325 -0.20 1.58 -17.45
CA LEU A 325 0.61 0.48 -16.95
C LEU A 325 1.08 0.81 -15.53
N ARG A 326 0.76 -0.04 -14.55
CA ARG A 326 1.21 0.09 -13.16
C ARG A 326 2.19 -1.04 -12.83
N PHE A 327 3.44 -0.69 -12.59
CA PHE A 327 4.49 -1.63 -12.22
C PHE A 327 4.41 -1.93 -10.72
N VAL A 328 4.31 -3.21 -10.39
CA VAL A 328 4.08 -3.70 -9.03
C VAL A 328 5.12 -4.77 -8.68
N ASP A 329 5.65 -4.69 -7.46
CA ASP A 329 6.54 -5.71 -6.91
C ASP A 329 5.72 -6.81 -6.24
N SER A 330 5.68 -8.01 -6.84
CA SER A 330 4.94 -9.13 -6.26
C SER A 330 5.55 -9.63 -4.94
N TYR A 331 6.83 -9.35 -4.67
CA TYR A 331 7.50 -9.73 -3.42
C TYR A 331 6.91 -8.99 -2.19
N GLN A 332 6.30 -7.82 -2.39
CA GLN A 332 5.62 -7.11 -1.30
C GLN A 332 4.36 -7.82 -0.81
N CYS A 333 3.72 -8.62 -1.68
CA CYS A 333 2.56 -9.43 -1.34
C CYS A 333 2.95 -10.88 -0.99
N LEU A 334 4.01 -11.39 -1.63
CA LEU A 334 4.51 -12.76 -1.49
C LEU A 334 6.00 -12.72 -1.09
N PRO A 335 6.33 -12.54 0.20
CA PRO A 335 7.69 -12.27 0.67
C PRO A 335 8.54 -13.55 0.76
N SER A 336 8.59 -14.33 -0.31
CA SER A 336 9.38 -15.56 -0.45
C SER A 336 9.97 -15.62 -1.85
N SER A 337 11.03 -16.40 -2.06
CA SER A 337 11.61 -16.57 -3.40
C SER A 337 10.64 -17.31 -4.32
N LEU A 338 10.70 -17.04 -5.63
CA LEU A 338 9.93 -17.78 -6.63
C LEU A 338 10.12 -19.29 -6.51
N SER A 339 11.34 -19.77 -6.22
CA SER A 339 11.60 -21.21 -6.03
C SER A 339 10.74 -21.80 -4.91
N ASN A 340 10.66 -21.13 -3.76
CA ASN A 340 9.91 -21.62 -2.62
C ASN A 340 8.40 -21.56 -2.92
N LEU A 341 7.95 -20.49 -3.57
CA LEU A 341 6.54 -20.34 -3.98
C LEU A 341 6.12 -21.44 -4.97
N VAL A 342 6.99 -21.78 -5.92
CA VAL A 342 6.76 -22.87 -6.88
C VAL A 342 6.75 -24.22 -6.16
N ASP A 343 7.73 -24.48 -5.28
CA ASP A 343 7.80 -25.73 -4.51
C ASP A 343 6.56 -25.93 -3.64
N ASP A 344 6.05 -24.87 -3.00
CA ASP A 344 4.86 -24.94 -2.16
C ASP A 344 3.59 -25.21 -2.98
N LEU A 345 3.40 -24.52 -4.10
CA LEU A 345 2.29 -24.76 -5.03
C LEU A 345 2.34 -26.15 -5.68
N ALA A 346 3.54 -26.63 -6.02
CA ALA A 346 3.74 -27.92 -6.66
C ALA A 346 3.45 -29.10 -5.71
N LYS A 347 3.60 -28.93 -4.39
CA LYS A 347 3.22 -29.93 -3.38
C LYS A 347 1.71 -30.14 -3.32
N GLU A 348 0.91 -29.09 -3.54
CA GLU A 348 -0.55 -29.16 -3.49
C GLU A 348 -1.13 -29.80 -4.76
N ASP A 349 -0.95 -29.14 -5.92
CA ASP A 349 -1.36 -29.68 -7.21
C ASP A 349 -0.60 -29.01 -8.36
N SER A 350 0.10 -29.81 -9.16
CA SER A 350 0.77 -29.34 -10.40
C SER A 350 -0.17 -28.66 -11.40
N LYS A 351 -1.49 -28.86 -11.31
CA LYS A 351 -2.50 -28.19 -12.17
C LYS A 351 -2.62 -26.69 -11.92
N HIS A 352 -2.07 -26.17 -10.83
CA HIS A 352 -2.08 -24.72 -10.55
C HIS A 352 -1.29 -23.92 -11.59
N PHE A 353 -0.30 -24.53 -12.27
CA PHE A 353 0.54 -23.88 -13.29
C PHE A 353 -0.10 -23.87 -14.69
N LYS A 354 -1.33 -23.36 -14.81
CA LYS A 354 -2.13 -23.38 -16.05
C LYS A 354 -1.38 -22.85 -17.28
N ALA A 355 -0.74 -21.68 -17.14
CA ALA A 355 0.02 -21.05 -18.23
C ALA A 355 1.22 -21.90 -18.66
N LEU A 356 1.94 -22.49 -17.69
CA LEU A 356 3.08 -23.38 -17.96
C LEU A 356 2.63 -24.65 -18.68
N ILE A 357 1.53 -25.26 -18.23
CA ILE A 357 0.98 -26.49 -18.83
C ILE A 357 0.54 -26.27 -20.27
N LYS A 358 -0.04 -25.10 -20.56
CA LYS A 358 -0.48 -24.74 -21.91
C LYS A 358 0.70 -24.62 -22.88
N GLU A 359 1.77 -23.94 -22.47
CA GLU A 359 2.95 -23.74 -23.33
C GLU A 359 3.85 -24.98 -23.40
N PHE A 360 3.90 -25.78 -22.33
CA PHE A 360 4.75 -26.97 -22.22
C PHE A 360 3.89 -28.18 -21.83
N PRO A 361 3.17 -28.79 -22.78
CA PRO A 361 2.30 -29.94 -22.48
C PRO A 361 3.10 -31.17 -22.03
N ALA A 362 4.34 -31.33 -22.47
CA ALA A 362 5.21 -32.45 -22.13
C ALA A 362 5.62 -32.46 -20.63
N ASN A 363 5.34 -33.56 -19.93
CA ASN A 363 5.64 -33.72 -18.49
C ASN A 363 7.13 -33.55 -18.15
N GLU A 364 8.03 -34.08 -18.98
CA GLU A 364 9.48 -34.01 -18.75
C GLU A 364 10.01 -32.57 -18.81
N GLN A 365 9.46 -31.75 -19.69
CA GLN A 365 9.85 -30.34 -19.78
C GLN A 365 9.31 -29.57 -18.57
N ARG A 366 8.07 -29.85 -18.15
CA ARG A 366 7.47 -29.22 -16.98
C ARG A 366 8.21 -29.50 -15.69
N SER A 367 8.62 -30.74 -15.45
CA SER A 367 9.36 -31.10 -14.24
C SER A 367 10.72 -30.40 -14.14
N LEU A 368 11.30 -30.01 -15.28
CA LEU A 368 12.51 -29.20 -15.33
C LEU A 368 12.21 -27.71 -15.09
N LEU A 369 11.14 -27.17 -15.68
CA LEU A 369 10.77 -25.76 -15.56
C LEU A 369 10.20 -25.39 -14.17
N LEU A 370 9.76 -26.37 -13.38
CA LEU A 370 9.36 -26.16 -11.98
C LEU A 370 10.56 -26.05 -11.03
N ARG A 371 11.77 -26.41 -11.47
CA ARG A 371 12.98 -26.29 -10.66
C ARG A 371 13.58 -24.91 -10.82
N LYS A 372 14.27 -24.45 -9.79
CA LYS A 372 15.05 -23.22 -9.84
C LYS A 372 16.15 -23.33 -10.91
N GLY A 373 16.09 -22.49 -11.94
CA GLY A 373 17.16 -22.30 -12.90
C GLY A 373 18.39 -21.62 -12.31
N VAL A 374 19.53 -21.81 -12.97
CA VAL A 374 20.79 -21.17 -12.61
C VAL A 374 21.24 -20.29 -13.78
N TYR A 375 21.09 -18.97 -13.62
CA TYR A 375 21.71 -17.99 -14.51
C TYR A 375 23.06 -17.56 -13.94
N PRO A 376 24.20 -17.90 -14.58
CA PRO A 376 25.52 -17.64 -14.03
C PRO A 376 25.95 -16.19 -14.28
N TYR A 377 25.42 -15.25 -13.49
CA TYR A 377 25.67 -13.80 -13.63
C TYR A 377 27.16 -13.43 -13.71
N SER A 378 28.03 -14.08 -12.95
CA SER A 378 29.48 -13.83 -12.97
C SER A 378 30.16 -14.28 -14.26
N TYR A 379 29.57 -15.25 -14.96
CA TYR A 379 30.05 -15.73 -16.25
C TYR A 379 29.51 -14.87 -17.40
N MET A 380 28.30 -14.33 -17.25
CA MET A 380 27.59 -13.54 -18.25
C MET A 380 28.08 -12.09 -18.29
N ASP A 381 29.28 -11.90 -18.83
CA ASP A 381 29.97 -10.62 -18.96
C ASP A 381 29.83 -9.98 -20.36
N LYS A 382 30.34 -8.75 -20.49
CA LYS A 382 30.31 -7.98 -21.76
C LYS A 382 31.01 -8.70 -22.92
N LYS A 383 32.04 -9.51 -22.64
CA LYS A 383 32.80 -10.26 -23.67
C LYS A 383 31.95 -11.36 -24.32
N ARG A 384 31.04 -11.97 -23.55
CA ARG A 384 30.17 -13.06 -24.01
C ARG A 384 28.81 -12.59 -24.54
N ARG A 385 28.59 -11.27 -24.56
CA ARG A 385 27.40 -10.63 -25.14
C ARG A 385 27.09 -11.11 -26.56
N LYS A 386 28.11 -11.20 -27.41
CA LYS A 386 27.95 -11.61 -28.82
C LYS A 386 27.46 -13.07 -28.91
N ILE A 387 28.06 -13.97 -28.13
CA ILE A 387 27.68 -15.39 -28.05
C ILE A 387 26.24 -15.52 -27.54
N PHE A 388 25.87 -14.80 -26.48
CA PHE A 388 24.51 -14.86 -25.92
C PHE A 388 23.42 -14.44 -26.92
N HIS A 389 23.70 -13.45 -27.77
CA HIS A 389 22.76 -12.99 -28.80
C HIS A 389 22.74 -13.89 -30.05
N GLU A 390 23.78 -14.69 -30.28
CA GLU A 390 23.91 -15.62 -31.42
C GLU A 390 23.40 -17.04 -31.09
N MET A 391 23.30 -17.43 -29.82
CA MET A 391 22.67 -18.70 -29.41
C MET A 391 21.19 -18.72 -29.80
N SER A 392 20.75 -19.80 -30.46
CA SER A 392 19.42 -19.89 -31.06
C SER A 392 18.30 -19.69 -30.03
N THR A 393 17.21 -19.06 -30.49
CA THR A 393 15.99 -18.74 -29.73
C THR A 393 15.13 -19.99 -29.46
N SER A 394 15.72 -20.99 -28.83
CA SER A 394 14.96 -22.10 -28.25
C SER A 394 14.17 -21.56 -27.05
N LYS A 395 12.84 -21.78 -27.04
CA LYS A 395 11.94 -21.45 -25.91
C LYS A 395 12.43 -21.95 -24.54
N ARG A 396 13.40 -22.88 -24.51
CA ARG A 396 13.94 -23.52 -23.30
C ARG A 396 14.78 -22.60 -22.41
N CYS A 397 15.33 -21.50 -22.91
CA CYS A 397 16.37 -20.79 -22.17
C CYS A 397 15.90 -19.65 -21.25
N PHE A 398 14.61 -19.29 -21.21
CA PHE A 398 14.13 -18.13 -20.44
C PHE A 398 13.02 -18.47 -19.43
N LEU A 399 12.61 -19.73 -19.35
CA LEU A 399 11.59 -20.19 -18.40
C LEU A 399 12.21 -21.11 -17.33
N GLN A 400 13.52 -20.99 -17.12
CA GLN A 400 14.27 -21.70 -16.07
C GLN A 400 14.59 -20.75 -14.93
#